data_AF-A0A914P679-F1
#
_entry.id   AF-A0A914P679-F1
#
_cell.length_a   1.000
_cell.length_b   1.000
_cell.length_c   1.000
_cell.angle_alpha   90.00
_cell.angle_beta   90.00
_cell.angle_gamma   90.00
#
_symmetry.space_group_name_H-M   'P 1'
#
loop_
_entity.id
_entity.type
_entity.pdbx_description
1 polymer ?
#
loop_
_entity_poly.entity_id
_entity_poly.type
_entity_poly.pdbx_seq_one_letter_code
_entity_poly.pdbx_strand_id
1 'polypeptide(L)'
;MDDTLEETGWKLVHGDVFRPPRYTTVLVAIAGSGIQIIGMVAITVSLAMVGMLSPSNRGSLATAAVGLYCLMGVVSGYHAGRLYKTFRGNAPKRVAFKTALLFPSIILGTGFVLNFFLIGKHSSGAIPFTTMIAILTMLFGIDLPLVFLGFHFGFRKQAYSHPCRTNQIPRQVPDMPWYLKTYPCMFLAGILP
;
A
#
# COMPACT_ATOMS: atom_id res chain seq x y z
N MET A 1 15.46 27.42 35.62
CA MET A 1 15.93 26.06 35.28
C MET A 1 14.77 25.06 35.22
N ASP A 2 13.55 25.45 35.62
CA ASP A 2 12.38 24.55 35.66
C ASP A 2 11.50 24.53 34.38
N ASP A 3 11.60 25.52 33.49
CA ASP A 3 10.76 25.58 32.28
C ASP A 3 11.12 24.53 31.20
N THR A 4 12.33 23.93 31.25
CA THR A 4 12.76 22.93 30.27
C THR A 4 12.26 21.52 30.57
N LEU A 5 11.72 21.27 31.77
CA LEU A 5 11.24 19.95 32.19
C LEU A 5 9.75 19.70 31.86
N GLU A 6 8.99 20.74 31.49
CA GLU A 6 7.53 20.64 31.27
C GLU A 6 7.09 20.33 29.81
N GLU A 7 8.02 20.22 28.87
CA GLU A 7 7.72 19.68 27.53
C GLU A 7 7.73 18.14 27.56
N THR A 8 6.64 17.57 28.09
CA THR A 8 6.38 16.13 28.13
C THR A 8 6.58 15.48 26.75
N GLY A 9 7.24 14.31 26.71
CA GLY A 9 7.83 13.71 25.50
C GLY A 9 7.05 13.75 24.19
N TRP A 10 5.71 13.62 24.20
CA TRP A 10 4.89 13.72 22.98
C TRP A 10 4.79 15.15 22.42
N LYS A 11 4.81 16.18 23.30
CA LYS A 11 4.87 17.59 22.90
C LYS A 11 6.17 17.90 22.17
N LEU A 12 7.28 17.26 22.54
CA LEU A 12 8.57 17.42 21.85
C LEU A 12 8.61 16.80 20.44
N VAL A 13 7.61 15.98 20.07
CA VAL A 13 7.56 15.30 18.76
C VAL A 13 6.57 15.98 17.82
N HIS A 14 5.65 16.82 18.33
CA HIS A 14 4.55 17.39 17.53
C HIS A 14 5.00 18.11 16.24
N GLY A 15 6.15 18.80 16.30
CA GLY A 15 6.76 19.50 15.16
C GLY A 15 7.48 18.59 14.16
N ASP A 16 7.77 17.34 14.51
CA ASP A 16 8.45 16.36 13.66
C ASP A 16 7.50 15.27 13.11
N VAL A 17 6.34 15.01 13.74
CA VAL A 17 5.37 13.96 13.31
C VAL A 17 4.93 14.11 11.85
N PHE A 18 4.61 15.34 11.42
CA PHE A 18 4.05 15.59 10.09
C PHE A 18 5.09 15.91 9.02
N ARG A 19 6.38 15.76 9.33
CA ARG A 19 7.44 15.97 8.36
C ARG A 19 7.37 14.89 7.27
N PRO A 20 7.66 15.20 5.99
CA PRO A 20 7.75 14.18 4.97
C PRO A 20 8.78 13.11 5.35
N PRO A 21 8.40 11.82 5.36
CA PRO A 21 9.30 10.74 5.75
C PRO A 21 10.34 10.50 4.67
N ARG A 22 11.53 9.99 5.05
CA ARG A 22 12.64 9.68 4.12
C ARG A 22 12.23 8.81 2.93
N TYR A 23 11.31 7.86 3.16
CA TYR A 23 10.79 6.94 2.14
C TYR A 23 9.34 7.27 1.73
N THR A 24 9.06 8.55 1.44
CA THR A 24 7.71 9.02 1.08
C THR A 24 7.07 8.20 -0.04
N THR A 25 7.83 7.87 -1.08
CA THR A 25 7.30 7.16 -2.26
C THR A 25 6.83 5.73 -1.93
N VAL A 26 7.53 5.04 -1.03
CA VAL A 26 7.18 3.68 -0.61
C VAL A 26 5.97 3.72 0.32
N LEU A 27 5.97 4.64 1.28
CA LEU A 27 4.85 4.81 2.21
C LEU A 27 3.54 5.11 1.46
N VAL A 28 3.58 6.02 0.49
CA VAL A 28 2.39 6.36 -0.31
C VAL A 28 1.93 5.17 -1.16
N ALA A 29 2.86 4.42 -1.75
CA ALA A 29 2.51 3.23 -2.52
C ALA A 29 1.84 2.18 -1.64
N ILE A 30 2.41 1.88 -0.46
CA ILE A 30 1.84 0.92 0.51
C ILE A 30 0.46 1.39 0.98
N ALA A 31 0.30 2.68 1.33
CA ALA A 31 -0.98 3.22 1.77
C ALA A 31 -2.06 3.13 0.67
N GLY A 32 -1.72 3.47 -0.58
CA GLY A 32 -2.62 3.33 -1.72
C GLY A 32 -3.06 1.89 -1.94
N SER A 33 -2.09 0.96 -2.02
CA SER A 33 -2.37 -0.47 -2.18
C SER A 33 -3.19 -1.04 -1.00
N GLY A 34 -2.95 -0.57 0.23
CA GLY A 34 -3.75 -0.97 1.40
C GLY A 34 -5.22 -0.57 1.26
N ILE A 35 -5.49 0.67 0.83
CA ILE A 35 -6.86 1.15 0.57
C ILE A 35 -7.52 0.35 -0.56
N GLN A 36 -6.76 0.01 -1.59
CA GLN A 36 -7.22 -0.83 -2.70
C GLN A 36 -7.68 -2.21 -2.24
N ILE A 37 -6.85 -2.87 -1.42
CA ILE A 37 -7.13 -4.21 -0.88
C ILE A 37 -8.32 -4.16 0.07
N ILE A 38 -8.35 -3.20 1.00
CA ILE A 38 -9.46 -3.06 1.96
C ILE A 38 -10.78 -2.85 1.23
N GLY A 39 -10.83 -1.96 0.24
CA GLY A 39 -12.06 -1.72 -0.51
C GLY A 39 -12.47 -2.91 -1.37
N MET A 40 -11.51 -3.60 -2.01
CA MET A 40 -11.79 -4.84 -2.75
C MET A 40 -12.38 -5.92 -1.82
N VAL A 41 -11.79 -6.13 -0.65
CA VAL A 41 -12.28 -7.11 0.34
C VAL A 41 -13.66 -6.71 0.83
N ALA A 42 -13.88 -5.46 1.20
CA ALA A 42 -15.17 -4.97 1.68
C ALA A 42 -16.28 -5.20 0.64
N ILE A 43 -16.04 -4.86 -0.63
CA ILE A 43 -17.02 -5.08 -1.71
C ILE A 43 -17.24 -6.58 -1.95
N THR A 44 -16.17 -7.37 -2.01
CA THR A 44 -16.26 -8.82 -2.25
C THR A 44 -17.05 -9.53 -1.15
N VAL A 45 -16.78 -9.20 0.11
CA VAL A 45 -17.51 -9.74 1.28
C VAL A 45 -18.98 -9.32 1.23
N SER A 46 -19.26 -8.06 0.87
CA SER A 46 -20.63 -7.56 0.75
C SER A 46 -21.43 -8.32 -0.31
N LEU A 47 -20.85 -8.54 -1.49
CA LEU A 47 -21.47 -9.32 -2.56
C LEU A 47 -21.63 -10.81 -2.20
N ALA A 48 -20.70 -11.37 -1.44
CA ALA A 48 -20.82 -12.73 -0.92
C ALA A 48 -21.97 -12.85 0.10
N MET A 49 -22.14 -11.87 1.00
CA MET A 49 -23.22 -11.85 1.99
C MET A 49 -24.63 -11.75 1.36
N VAL A 50 -24.77 -11.03 0.24
CA VAL A 50 -26.04 -10.94 -0.51
C VAL A 50 -26.33 -12.20 -1.34
N GLY A 51 -25.40 -13.16 -1.39
CA GLY A 51 -25.55 -14.42 -2.12
C GLY A 51 -25.19 -14.32 -3.61
N MET A 52 -24.68 -13.17 -4.08
CA MET A 52 -24.27 -12.99 -5.48
C MET A 52 -22.97 -13.73 -5.81
N LEU A 53 -22.10 -13.95 -4.81
CA LEU A 53 -20.84 -14.69 -4.96
C LEU A 53 -20.82 -15.83 -3.94
N SER A 54 -21.09 -17.07 -4.39
CA SER A 54 -21.01 -18.24 -3.53
C SER A 54 -19.55 -18.61 -3.23
N PRO A 55 -19.13 -18.76 -1.95
CA PRO A 55 -17.79 -19.20 -1.58
C PRO A 55 -17.43 -20.60 -2.12
N SER A 56 -18.43 -21.41 -2.43
CA SER A 56 -18.27 -22.75 -2.99
C SER A 56 -17.75 -22.72 -4.44
N ASN A 57 -17.96 -21.62 -5.17
CA ASN A 57 -17.45 -21.43 -6.52
C ASN A 57 -16.15 -20.62 -6.52
N ARG A 58 -15.07 -21.25 -6.04
CA ARG A 58 -13.75 -20.61 -5.84
C ARG A 58 -13.24 -19.86 -7.09
N GLY A 59 -13.52 -20.37 -8.30
CA GLY A 59 -13.08 -19.74 -9.55
C GLY A 59 -13.80 -18.42 -9.85
N SER A 60 -15.12 -18.37 -9.68
CA SER A 60 -15.90 -17.14 -9.87
C SER A 60 -15.54 -16.09 -8.82
N LEU A 61 -15.33 -16.51 -7.57
CA LEU A 61 -14.93 -15.60 -6.49
C LEU A 61 -13.56 -14.97 -6.77
N ALA A 62 -12.57 -15.79 -7.16
CA ALA A 62 -11.23 -15.30 -7.49
C ALA A 62 -11.23 -14.32 -8.67
N THR A 63 -11.99 -14.63 -9.73
CA THR A 63 -12.12 -13.76 -10.90
C THR A 63 -12.79 -12.43 -10.54
N ALA A 64 -13.86 -12.47 -9.74
CA ALA A 64 -14.53 -11.27 -9.25
C ALA A 64 -13.60 -10.41 -8.38
N ALA A 65 -12.83 -11.03 -7.47
CA ALA A 65 -11.88 -10.33 -6.61
C ALA A 65 -10.78 -9.62 -7.42
N VAL A 66 -10.23 -10.26 -8.46
CA VAL A 66 -9.24 -9.63 -9.35
C VAL A 66 -9.85 -8.47 -10.13
N GLY A 67 -11.06 -8.63 -10.66
CA GLY A 67 -11.78 -7.54 -11.34
C GLY A 67 -12.04 -6.35 -10.41
N LEU A 68 -12.56 -6.61 -9.21
CA LEU A 68 -12.80 -5.58 -8.19
C LEU A 68 -11.50 -4.90 -7.74
N TYR A 69 -10.41 -5.66 -7.60
CA TYR A 69 -9.09 -5.09 -7.31
C TYR A 69 -8.68 -4.06 -8.37
N CYS A 70 -8.83 -4.39 -9.66
CA CYS A 70 -8.50 -3.46 -10.75
C CYS A 70 -9.38 -2.20 -10.73
N LEU A 71 -10.68 -2.34 -10.45
CA LEU A 71 -11.60 -1.21 -10.34
C LEU A 71 -11.26 -0.29 -9.17
N MET A 72 -10.82 -0.87 -8.05
CA MET A 72 -10.36 -0.12 -6.87
C MET A 72 -9.05 0.65 -7.12
N GLY A 73 -8.38 0.46 -8.27
CA GLY A 73 -7.22 1.22 -8.69
C GLY A 73 -7.45 2.74 -8.70
N VAL A 74 -8.64 3.21 -9.08
CA VAL A 74 -8.97 4.66 -9.06
C VAL A 74 -8.93 5.22 -7.64
N VAL A 75 -9.50 4.49 -6.67
CA VAL A 75 -9.53 4.92 -5.26
C VAL A 75 -8.12 4.89 -4.66
N SER A 76 -7.36 3.83 -4.97
CA SER A 76 -5.95 3.69 -4.62
C SER A 76 -5.13 4.90 -5.11
N GLY A 77 -5.23 5.21 -6.40
CA GLY A 77 -4.58 6.36 -7.02
C GLY A 77 -4.99 7.68 -6.37
N TYR A 78 -6.29 7.90 -6.13
CA TYR A 78 -6.81 9.14 -5.55
C TYR A 78 -6.21 9.42 -4.16
N HIS A 79 -6.25 8.44 -3.27
CA HIS A 79 -5.68 8.59 -1.93
C HIS A 79 -4.16 8.70 -1.96
N ALA A 80 -3.48 7.92 -2.80
CA ALA A 80 -2.03 8.00 -2.97
C ALA A 80 -1.60 9.39 -3.49
N GLY A 81 -2.28 9.93 -4.49
CA GLY A 81 -2.01 11.25 -5.06
C GLY A 81 -2.22 12.37 -4.05
N ARG A 82 -3.32 12.33 -3.29
CA ARG A 82 -3.60 13.32 -2.25
C ARG A 82 -2.59 13.24 -1.10
N LEU A 83 -2.23 12.04 -0.67
CA LEU A 83 -1.23 11.83 0.38
C LEU A 83 0.17 12.26 -0.06
N TYR A 84 0.55 11.99 -1.32
CA TYR A 84 1.83 12.44 -1.86
C TYR A 84 1.94 13.95 -1.92
N LYS A 85 0.82 14.63 -2.23
CA LYS A 85 0.74 16.10 -2.19
C LYS A 85 0.94 16.65 -0.79
N THR A 86 0.37 16.00 0.23
CA THR A 86 0.56 16.38 1.65
C THR A 86 2.03 16.38 2.04
N PHE A 87 2.81 15.42 1.54
CA PHE A 87 4.25 15.33 1.79
C PHE A 87 5.10 16.24 0.90
N ARG A 88 4.50 17.13 0.10
CA ARG A 88 5.20 18.08 -0.79
C ARG A 88 6.20 17.41 -1.73
N GLY A 89 5.85 16.23 -2.25
CA GLY A 89 6.73 15.47 -3.14
C GLY A 89 6.85 16.05 -4.55
N ASN A 90 8.07 16.04 -5.11
CA ASN A 90 8.38 16.67 -6.40
C ASN A 90 8.22 15.77 -7.63
N ALA A 91 8.02 14.45 -7.45
CA ALA A 91 8.02 13.47 -8.53
C ALA A 91 6.71 12.65 -8.60
N PRO A 92 5.55 13.28 -8.90
CA PRO A 92 4.24 12.63 -8.84
C PRO A 92 4.11 11.43 -9.79
N LYS A 93 4.66 11.52 -11.00
CA LYS A 93 4.62 10.44 -11.99
C LYS A 93 5.31 9.16 -11.50
N ARG A 94 6.47 9.31 -10.83
CA ARG A 94 7.23 8.17 -10.28
C ARG A 94 6.46 7.49 -9.15
N VAL A 95 5.70 8.25 -8.36
CA VAL A 95 4.88 7.69 -7.28
C VAL A 95 3.65 7.00 -7.82
N ALA A 96 2.93 7.59 -8.78
CA ALA A 96 1.80 6.93 -9.44
C ALA A 96 2.21 5.57 -10.02
N PHE A 97 3.36 5.51 -10.71
CA PHE A 97 3.90 4.27 -11.25
C PHE A 97 4.25 3.24 -10.16
N LYS A 98 4.87 3.67 -9.06
CA LYS A 98 5.16 2.78 -7.92
C LYS A 98 3.90 2.29 -7.23
N THR A 99 2.89 3.13 -7.04
CA THR A 99 1.61 2.74 -6.44
C THR A 99 0.91 1.67 -7.27
N ALA A 100 0.95 1.78 -8.60
CA ALA A 100 0.35 0.79 -9.50
C ALA A 100 1.13 -0.53 -9.56
N LEU A 101 2.47 -0.51 -9.46
CA LEU A 101 3.28 -1.70 -9.77
C LEU A 101 3.92 -2.39 -8.58
N LEU A 102 4.17 -1.70 -7.46
CA LEU A 102 4.96 -2.25 -6.37
C LEU A 102 4.32 -3.52 -5.79
N PHE A 103 3.03 -3.49 -5.47
CA PHE A 103 2.33 -4.66 -4.93
C PHE A 103 2.06 -5.74 -5.99
N PRO A 104 1.48 -5.39 -7.17
CA PRO A 104 1.24 -6.38 -8.21
C PRO A 104 2.50 -7.11 -8.67
N SER A 105 3.64 -6.42 -8.78
CA SER A 105 4.91 -7.06 -9.18
C SER A 105 5.41 -8.08 -8.15
N ILE A 106 5.28 -7.79 -6.84
CA ILE A 106 5.67 -8.72 -5.77
C ILE A 106 4.76 -9.96 -5.79
N ILE A 107 3.44 -9.77 -5.93
CA ILE A 107 2.47 -10.85 -5.99
C ILE A 107 2.69 -11.71 -7.23
N LEU A 108 2.85 -11.10 -8.41
CA LEU A 108 3.12 -11.80 -9.65
C LEU A 108 4.45 -12.54 -9.62
N GLY A 109 5.52 -11.91 -9.11
CA GLY A 109 6.83 -12.55 -9.00
C GLY A 109 6.79 -13.77 -8.09
N THR A 110 6.18 -13.63 -6.91
CA THR A 110 6.03 -14.75 -5.96
C THR A 110 5.13 -15.84 -6.53
N GLY A 111 3.99 -15.45 -7.12
CA GLY A 111 3.06 -16.37 -7.77
C GLY A 111 3.69 -17.11 -8.94
N PHE A 112 4.53 -16.46 -9.75
CA PHE A 112 5.26 -17.07 -10.85
C PHE A 112 6.22 -18.16 -10.35
N VAL A 113 7.01 -17.85 -9.31
CA VAL A 113 7.94 -18.81 -8.69
C VAL A 113 7.18 -20.01 -8.13
N LEU A 114 6.10 -19.77 -7.38
CA LEU A 114 5.25 -20.85 -6.86
C LEU A 114 4.59 -21.67 -7.97
N ASN A 115 4.13 -21.01 -9.04
CA ASN A 115 3.51 -21.67 -10.18
C ASN A 115 4.49 -22.59 -10.93
N PHE A 116 5.76 -22.21 -11.02
CA PHE A 116 6.81 -23.05 -11.59
C PHE A 116 6.92 -24.40 -10.85
N PHE A 117 6.91 -24.39 -9.51
CA PHE A 117 6.91 -25.62 -8.71
C PHE A 117 5.61 -26.43 -8.87
N LEU A 118 4.45 -25.77 -8.97
CA LEU A 118 3.15 -26.42 -9.16
C LEU A 118 3.08 -27.16 -10.50
N ILE A 119 3.60 -26.55 -11.57
CA ILE A 119 3.71 -27.18 -12.90
C ILE A 119 4.60 -28.41 -12.82
N GLY A 120 5.77 -28.32 -12.18
CA GLY A 120 6.69 -29.46 -12.01
C GLY A 120 6.10 -30.62 -11.20
N LYS A 121 5.08 -30.37 -10.36
CA LYS A 121 4.34 -31.39 -9.62
C LYS A 121 3.05 -31.84 -10.29
N HIS A 122 2.76 -31.37 -11.51
CA HIS A 122 1.49 -31.61 -12.21
C HIS A 122 0.25 -31.35 -11.32
N SER A 123 0.34 -30.34 -10.46
CA SER A 123 -0.74 -30.01 -9.53
C SER A 123 -1.91 -29.39 -10.29
N SER A 124 -3.14 -29.77 -9.93
CA SER A 124 -4.36 -29.11 -10.43
C SER A 124 -4.48 -27.65 -10.01
N GLY A 125 -3.66 -27.20 -9.04
CA GLY A 125 -3.52 -25.80 -8.66
C GLY A 125 -2.57 -24.99 -9.56
N ALA A 126 -1.95 -25.59 -10.57
CA ALA A 126 -1.11 -24.87 -11.52
C ALA A 126 -1.95 -23.91 -12.36
N ILE A 127 -1.55 -22.64 -12.37
CA ILE A 127 -2.17 -21.57 -13.14
C ILE A 127 -1.74 -21.73 -14.61
N PRO A 128 -2.67 -21.99 -15.55
CA PRO A 128 -2.33 -22.16 -16.96
C PRO A 128 -1.81 -20.85 -17.56
N PHE A 129 -0.90 -20.97 -18.53
CA PHE A 129 -0.22 -19.82 -19.15
C PHE A 129 -1.19 -18.72 -19.64
N THR A 130 -2.32 -19.11 -20.22
CA THR A 130 -3.37 -18.18 -20.68
C THR A 130 -3.90 -17.28 -19.55
N THR A 131 -4.11 -17.85 -18.36
CA THR A 131 -4.60 -17.07 -17.21
C THR A 131 -3.54 -16.13 -16.65
N MET A 132 -2.25 -16.50 -16.74
CA MET A 132 -1.15 -15.60 -16.37
C MET A 132 -1.12 -14.37 -17.28
N ILE A 133 -1.26 -14.56 -18.60
CA ILE A 133 -1.35 -13.45 -19.55
C ILE A 133 -2.59 -12.61 -19.27
N ALA A 134 -3.75 -13.22 -19.00
CA ALA A 134 -4.98 -12.50 -18.70
C ALA A 134 -4.86 -11.62 -17.44
N ILE A 135 -4.19 -12.10 -16.39
CA ILE A 135 -3.94 -11.32 -15.18
C ILE A 135 -2.98 -10.15 -15.49
N LEU A 136 -1.92 -10.40 -16.27
CA LEU A 136 -1.01 -9.33 -16.70
C LEU A 136 -1.73 -8.26 -17.51
N THR A 137 -2.56 -8.63 -18.49
CA THR A 137 -3.30 -7.66 -19.30
C THR A 137 -4.32 -6.88 -18.48
N MET A 138 -4.97 -7.49 -17.49
CA MET A 138 -5.84 -6.76 -16.55
C MET A 138 -5.06 -5.76 -15.70
N LEU A 139 -3.92 -6.17 -15.14
CA LEU A 139 -3.12 -5.30 -14.25
C LEU A 139 -2.48 -4.14 -15.01
N PHE A 140 -1.86 -4.40 -16.16
CA PHE A 140 -1.21 -3.35 -16.95
C PHE A 140 -2.18 -2.57 -17.85
N GLY A 141 -3.25 -3.20 -18.33
CA GLY A 141 -4.20 -2.61 -19.26
C GLY A 141 -5.39 -1.91 -18.60
N ILE A 142 -5.81 -2.33 -17.40
CA ILE A 142 -6.95 -1.75 -16.68
C ILE A 142 -6.49 -1.10 -15.38
N ASP A 143 -5.87 -1.85 -14.46
CA ASP A 143 -5.53 -1.32 -13.13
C ASP A 143 -4.57 -0.13 -13.23
N LEU A 144 -3.47 -0.26 -13.99
CA LEU A 144 -2.48 0.81 -14.18
C LEU A 144 -3.12 2.14 -14.65
N PRO A 145 -3.86 2.21 -15.76
CA PRO A 145 -4.49 3.47 -16.18
C PRO A 145 -5.51 3.99 -15.16
N LEU A 146 -6.26 3.11 -14.48
CA LEU A 146 -7.20 3.50 -13.42
C LEU A 146 -6.47 4.15 -12.23
N VAL A 147 -5.34 3.58 -11.79
CA VAL A 147 -4.49 4.17 -10.74
C VAL A 147 -3.96 5.54 -11.16
N PHE A 148 -3.48 5.67 -12.40
CA PHE A 148 -3.01 6.96 -12.92
C PHE A 148 -4.13 8.01 -12.98
N LEU A 149 -5.33 7.62 -13.41
CA LEU A 149 -6.51 8.47 -13.45
C LEU A 149 -6.89 8.95 -12.04
N GLY A 150 -7.00 8.02 -11.09
CA GLY A 150 -7.25 8.33 -9.69
C GLY A 150 -6.20 9.27 -9.11
N PHE A 151 -4.93 8.98 -9.36
CA PHE A 151 -3.80 9.78 -8.89
C PHE A 151 -3.85 11.20 -9.44
N HIS A 152 -4.20 11.36 -10.72
CA HIS A 152 -4.35 12.68 -11.33
C HIS A 152 -5.40 13.54 -10.61
N PHE A 153 -6.57 12.97 -10.33
CA PHE A 153 -7.62 13.68 -9.60
C PHE A 153 -7.25 13.91 -8.13
N GLY A 154 -6.65 12.93 -7.47
CA GLY A 154 -6.21 13.04 -6.07
C GLY A 154 -5.15 14.11 -5.87
N PHE A 155 -4.18 14.22 -6.78
CA PHE A 155 -3.12 15.21 -6.72
C PHE A 155 -3.62 16.65 -6.97
N ARG A 156 -4.75 16.82 -7.68
CA ARG A 156 -5.39 18.14 -7.83
C ARG A 156 -6.14 18.59 -6.59
N LYS A 157 -6.64 17.67 -5.76
CA LYS A 157 -7.34 18.01 -4.51
C LYS A 157 -6.42 18.67 -3.47
N GLN A 158 -7.03 19.34 -2.50
CA GLN A 158 -6.29 19.96 -1.41
C GLN A 158 -5.57 18.89 -0.57
N ALA A 159 -4.35 19.21 -0.15
CA ALA A 159 -3.58 18.38 0.77
C ALA A 159 -4.34 18.19 2.08
N TYR A 160 -4.04 17.10 2.79
CA TYR A 160 -4.55 16.91 4.15
C TYR A 160 -4.01 18.01 5.07
N SER A 161 -4.89 18.64 5.86
CA SER A 161 -4.50 19.64 6.84
C SER A 161 -3.85 18.96 8.05
N HIS A 162 -2.67 19.41 8.42
CA HIS A 162 -2.03 18.99 9.66
C HIS A 162 -2.46 19.90 10.81
N PRO A 163 -2.69 19.35 12.02
CA PRO A 163 -3.07 20.13 13.19
C PRO A 163 -1.94 21.03 13.70
N CYS A 164 -0.68 20.75 13.30
CA CYS A 164 0.50 21.47 13.75
C CYS A 164 1.41 21.82 12.56
N ARG A 165 2.14 22.93 12.68
CA ARG A 165 3.24 23.26 11.77
C ARG A 165 4.44 22.36 12.04
N THR A 166 5.15 22.00 10.97
CA THR A 166 6.37 21.20 11.08
C THR A 166 7.59 22.09 11.29
N ASN A 167 8.54 21.60 12.10
CA ASN A 167 9.86 22.21 12.22
C ASN A 167 10.68 21.95 10.95
N GLN A 168 11.55 22.90 10.57
CA GLN A 168 12.41 22.75 9.39
C GLN A 168 13.65 21.88 9.69
N ILE A 169 14.22 22.01 10.88
CA ILE A 169 15.44 21.29 11.29
C ILE A 169 15.01 20.08 12.13
N PRO A 170 15.45 18.84 11.82
CA PRO A 170 15.13 17.69 12.63
C PRO A 170 15.83 17.82 13.98
N ARG A 171 15.12 17.52 15.07
CA ARG A 171 15.74 17.51 16.39
C ARG A 171 16.86 16.45 16.43
N GLN A 172 17.91 16.71 17.21
CA GLN A 172 18.91 15.67 17.46
C GLN A 172 18.29 14.60 18.37
N VAL A 173 18.27 13.36 17.88
CA VAL A 173 17.83 12.20 18.65
C VAL A 173 19.08 11.52 19.19
N PRO A 174 19.15 11.22 20.51
CA PRO A 174 20.30 10.51 21.08
C PRO A 174 20.50 9.15 20.42
N ASP A 175 21.74 8.68 20.37
CA ASP A 175 22.08 7.40 19.74
C ASP A 175 21.38 6.23 20.45
N MET A 176 20.70 5.42 19.64
CA MET A 176 19.88 4.34 20.15
C MET A 176 20.72 3.07 20.38
N PRO A 177 20.60 2.41 21.55
CA PRO A 177 21.26 1.13 21.83
C PRO A 177 20.93 0.10 20.74
N TRP A 178 21.88 -0.79 20.44
CA TRP A 178 21.76 -1.73 19.32
C TRP A 178 20.50 -2.60 19.39
N TYR A 179 20.11 -3.05 20.59
CA TYR A 179 18.97 -3.94 20.80
C TYR A 179 17.61 -3.27 20.59
N LEU A 180 17.55 -1.93 20.65
CA LEU A 180 16.32 -1.20 20.35
C LEU A 180 16.18 -0.91 18.85
N LYS A 181 17.24 -1.06 18.03
CA LYS A 181 17.20 -0.74 16.60
C LYS A 181 16.11 -1.54 15.87
N THR A 182 15.66 -1.02 14.73
CA THR A 182 14.51 -1.54 13.98
C THR A 182 14.59 -3.04 13.70
N TYR A 183 15.73 -3.55 13.24
CA TYR A 183 15.87 -4.97 12.90
C TYR A 183 15.79 -5.89 14.13
N PRO A 184 16.60 -5.71 15.20
CA PRO A 184 16.46 -6.51 16.42
C PRO A 184 15.05 -6.46 17.03
N CYS A 185 14.43 -5.28 17.10
CA CYS A 185 13.06 -5.14 17.59
C CYS A 185 12.03 -5.86 16.73
N MET A 186 12.16 -5.82 15.39
CA MET A 186 11.26 -6.57 14.50
C MET A 186 11.33 -8.08 14.75
N PHE A 187 12.53 -8.63 14.94
CA PHE A 187 12.69 -10.05 15.28
C PHE A 187 12.15 -10.39 16.68
N LEU A 188 12.45 -9.57 17.69
CA LEU A 188 11.96 -9.76 19.05
C LEU A 188 10.43 -9.68 19.15
N ALA A 189 9.81 -8.73 18.45
CA ALA A 189 8.35 -8.59 18.42
C ALA A 189 7.67 -9.80 17.74
N GLY A 190 8.31 -10.40 16.74
CA GLY A 190 7.79 -11.59 16.06
C GLY A 190 7.96 -12.90 16.84
N ILE A 191 8.73 -12.91 17.93
CA ILE A 191 8.90 -14.08 18.81
C ILE A 191 7.75 -14.19 19.83
N LEU A 192 7.10 -13.08 20.16
CA LEU A 192 5.94 -13.08 21.06
C LEU A 192 4.68 -13.50 20.26
N PRO A 193 4.01 -14.60 20.68
CA PRO A 193 2.84 -15.14 19.98
C PRO A 193 1.61 -14.24 20.07
#